data_AF-A0A178DW53-F1
#
_entry.id   AF-A0A178DW53-F1
#
_cell.length_a   1.000
_cell.length_b   1.000
_cell.length_c   1.000
_cell.angle_alpha   90.00
_cell.angle_beta   90.00
_cell.angle_gamma   90.00
#
_symmetry.space_group_name_H-M   'P 1'
#
loop_
_entity.id
_entity.type
_entity.pdbx_description
1 polymer ?
#
loop_
_entity_poly.entity_id
_entity_poly.type
_entity_poly.pdbx_seq_one_letter_code
_entity_poly.pdbx_strand_id
1 'polypeptide(L)'
;MHYHGIAIAEVWIGQSPVNVGDVTGSALYGTIWKMLYADCAFKRRGCSKGPREYAFDTHYAFESFFIKKGQTRIKIEDVQFPNKQIGKLLIGIVAGVLEATTLNDASCWKQQTSSLCHVGDIVRVNMPQKDSKKSYLHVRLSGDPDGFAEKGLYRCCETRSLVDTAVDKYKDELTSVYFGFRREVRCIINGWESCQG
;
A
#
# COMPACT_ATOMS: atom_id res chain seq x y z
N MET A 1 -9.09 -6.06 11.98
CA MET A 1 -7.93 -5.99 12.89
C MET A 1 -8.00 -4.67 13.64
N HIS A 2 -7.66 -4.65 14.93
CA HIS A 2 -7.74 -3.46 15.78
C HIS A 2 -6.37 -2.78 15.90
N TYR A 3 -6.37 -1.45 15.99
CA TYR A 3 -5.21 -0.63 16.31
C TYR A 3 -4.62 -1.05 17.67
N HIS A 4 -3.31 -1.26 17.75
CA HIS A 4 -2.64 -1.77 18.96
C HIS A 4 -2.26 -0.67 19.96
N GLY A 5 -2.29 0.60 19.56
CA GLY A 5 -2.09 1.73 20.47
C GLY A 5 -0.64 2.09 20.76
N ILE A 6 0.32 1.45 20.09
CA ILE A 6 1.75 1.59 20.42
C ILE A 6 2.43 2.65 19.56
N ALA A 7 1.92 2.89 18.34
CA ALA A 7 2.46 3.84 17.36
C ALA A 7 1.36 4.72 16.76
N ILE A 8 1.69 5.93 16.31
CA ILE A 8 0.74 6.85 15.68
C ILE A 8 0.38 6.39 14.26
N ALA A 9 1.32 5.77 13.55
CA ALA A 9 1.06 5.11 12.27
C ALA A 9 1.44 3.63 12.37
N GLU A 10 0.44 2.75 12.43
CA GLU A 10 0.61 1.30 12.37
C GLU A 10 0.33 0.83 10.94
N VAL A 11 1.35 0.34 10.23
CA VAL A 11 1.29 -0.07 8.83
C VAL A 11 1.57 -1.56 8.71
N TRP A 12 0.61 -2.33 8.22
CA TRP A 12 0.74 -3.78 8.08
C TRP A 12 0.66 -4.17 6.62
N ILE A 13 1.62 -4.97 6.17
CA ILE A 13 1.77 -5.31 4.75
C ILE A 13 1.70 -6.82 4.56
N GLY A 14 0.85 -7.28 3.65
CA GLY A 14 0.70 -8.70 3.31
C GLY A 14 1.95 -9.28 2.66
N GLN A 15 2.19 -10.58 2.83
CA GLN A 15 3.34 -11.26 2.23
C GLN A 15 3.07 -11.77 0.81
N SER A 16 1.80 -12.02 0.44
CA SER A 16 1.50 -12.60 -0.85
C SER A 16 1.88 -11.61 -1.95
N PRO A 17 2.76 -11.99 -2.90
CA PRO A 17 3.19 -11.11 -3.95
C PRO A 17 2.02 -10.80 -4.90
N VAL A 18 1.81 -9.52 -5.21
CA VAL A 18 0.93 -9.05 -6.28
C VAL A 18 1.75 -8.26 -7.27
N ASN A 19 1.56 -8.61 -8.54
CA ASN A 19 2.24 -7.96 -9.64
C ASN A 19 1.66 -6.56 -9.88
N VAL A 20 2.52 -5.54 -9.93
CA VAL A 20 2.19 -4.18 -10.36
C VAL A 20 2.84 -3.84 -11.71
N GLY A 21 3.64 -4.77 -12.23
CA GLY A 21 4.30 -4.73 -13.52
C GLY A 21 5.21 -3.52 -13.67
N ASP A 22 5.07 -2.82 -14.79
CA ASP A 22 5.83 -1.62 -15.13
C ASP A 22 5.36 -0.34 -14.39
N VAL A 23 4.24 -0.40 -13.68
CA VAL A 23 3.74 0.71 -12.86
C VAL A 23 4.44 0.70 -11.51
N THR A 24 5.56 1.42 -11.43
CA THR A 24 6.50 1.38 -10.30
C THR A 24 6.83 2.78 -9.78
N GLY A 25 7.46 2.87 -8.60
CA GLY A 25 7.94 4.13 -8.03
C GLY A 25 6.85 5.21 -7.92
N SER A 26 7.19 6.41 -8.36
CA SER A 26 6.27 7.56 -8.31
C SER A 26 5.04 7.41 -9.22
N ALA A 27 5.14 6.62 -10.30
CA ALA A 27 4.00 6.31 -11.15
C ALA A 27 2.98 5.45 -10.39
N LEU A 28 3.44 4.45 -9.63
CA LEU A 28 2.59 3.67 -8.74
C LEU A 28 1.96 4.54 -7.64
N TYR A 29 2.76 5.37 -6.97
CA TYR A 29 2.26 6.31 -5.97
C TYR A 29 1.11 7.16 -6.53
N GLY A 30 1.33 7.80 -7.69
CA GLY A 30 0.37 8.69 -8.31
C GLY A 30 -0.92 7.97 -8.72
N THR A 31 -0.81 6.75 -9.24
CA THR A 31 -1.96 5.91 -9.62
C THR A 31 -2.80 5.54 -8.41
N ILE A 32 -2.18 4.98 -7.36
CA ILE A 32 -2.87 4.58 -6.13
C ILE A 32 -3.50 5.79 -5.44
N TRP A 33 -2.75 6.88 -5.29
CA TRP A 33 -3.27 8.11 -4.71
C TRP A 33 -4.51 8.60 -5.45
N LYS A 34 -4.44 8.71 -6.79
CA LYS A 34 -5.57 9.19 -7.60
C LYS A 34 -6.81 8.31 -7.44
N MET A 35 -6.65 6.99 -7.48
CA MET A 35 -7.77 6.05 -7.32
C MET A 35 -8.46 6.19 -5.96
N LEU A 36 -7.67 6.11 -4.88
CA LEU A 36 -8.20 6.18 -3.52
C LEU A 36 -8.76 7.58 -3.22
N TYR A 37 -8.08 8.64 -3.66
CA TYR A 37 -8.55 10.01 -3.49
C TYR A 37 -9.84 10.29 -4.28
N ALA A 38 -9.98 9.76 -5.49
CA ALA A 38 -11.19 9.94 -6.30
C ALA A 38 -12.41 9.22 -5.70
N ASP A 39 -12.22 8.05 -5.09
CA ASP A 39 -13.32 7.40 -4.38
C ASP A 39 -13.67 8.12 -3.09
N CYS A 40 -12.66 8.42 -2.29
CA CYS A 40 -12.87 9.04 -1.01
C CYS A 40 -13.39 10.47 -1.14
N ALA A 41 -12.97 11.19 -2.19
CA ALA A 41 -13.35 12.52 -2.71
C ALA A 41 -13.84 13.57 -1.69
N PHE A 42 -13.55 13.37 -0.42
CA PHE A 42 -14.08 14.05 0.75
C PHE A 42 -15.52 14.52 0.58
N LYS A 43 -16.34 13.66 -0.06
CA LYS A 43 -17.77 13.89 -0.21
C LYS A 43 -18.37 13.89 1.20
N ARG A 44 -19.49 14.58 1.39
CA ARG A 44 -20.19 14.72 2.70
C ARG A 44 -20.38 13.41 3.48
N ARG A 45 -20.32 12.24 2.81
CA ARG A 45 -20.53 10.90 3.38
C ARG A 45 -19.24 10.05 3.53
N GLY A 46 -18.05 10.61 3.29
CA GLY A 46 -16.79 9.87 3.29
C GLY A 46 -16.55 9.09 1.98
N CYS A 47 -15.69 8.08 2.02
CA CYS A 47 -15.51 7.14 0.90
C CYS A 47 -16.78 6.34 0.63
N SER A 48 -16.88 5.78 -0.58
CA SER A 48 -18.02 4.94 -0.95
C SER A 48 -18.14 3.79 0.04
N LYS A 49 -19.33 3.60 0.65
CA LYS A 49 -19.55 2.45 1.55
C LYS A 49 -19.58 1.15 0.72
N GLY A 50 -18.83 0.15 1.17
CA GLY A 50 -18.80 -1.20 0.58
C GLY A 50 -17.53 -1.50 -0.21
N PRO A 51 -17.26 -2.79 -0.50
CA PRO A 51 -16.09 -3.20 -1.25
C PRO A 51 -16.15 -2.60 -2.65
N ARG A 52 -15.20 -1.72 -2.97
CA ARG A 52 -14.97 -1.24 -4.33
C ARG A 52 -13.61 -1.66 -4.79
N GLU A 53 -13.57 -2.11 -6.04
CA GLU A 53 -12.36 -2.52 -6.73
C GLU A 53 -12.08 -1.53 -7.85
N TYR A 54 -10.85 -1.06 -7.92
CA TYR A 54 -10.32 -0.22 -9.00
C TYR A 54 -9.26 -1.03 -9.72
N ALA A 55 -9.10 -0.82 -11.01
CA ALA A 55 -8.07 -1.47 -11.81
C ALA A 55 -7.21 -0.41 -12.51
N PHE A 56 -5.91 -0.65 -12.59
CA PHE A 56 -5.02 0.04 -13.53
C PHE A 56 -4.38 -0.97 -14.46
N ASP A 57 -4.16 -0.53 -15.69
CA ASP A 57 -3.45 -1.32 -16.68
C ASP A 57 -1.97 -1.40 -16.31
N THR A 58 -1.39 -2.58 -16.55
CA THR A 58 0.01 -2.86 -16.28
C THR A 58 0.54 -3.84 -17.34
N HIS A 59 1.85 -3.85 -17.50
CA HIS A 59 2.57 -4.85 -18.28
C HIS A 59 3.38 -5.75 -17.36
N TYR A 60 3.27 -7.08 -17.53
CA TYR A 60 4.00 -8.03 -16.71
C TYR A 60 4.70 -9.13 -17.49
N ALA A 61 5.69 -9.74 -16.86
CA ALA A 61 6.37 -10.93 -17.36
C ALA A 61 5.42 -12.13 -17.34
N PHE A 62 5.32 -12.80 -18.48
CA PHE A 62 4.64 -14.05 -18.70
C PHE A 62 5.62 -15.02 -19.37
N GLU A 63 5.64 -16.29 -18.94
CA GLU A 63 6.53 -17.34 -19.49
C GLU A 63 7.99 -16.86 -19.65
N SER A 64 8.54 -16.30 -18.57
CA SER A 64 9.94 -15.85 -18.44
C SER A 64 10.49 -14.80 -19.42
N PHE A 65 9.83 -14.49 -20.54
CA PHE A 65 10.33 -13.61 -21.59
C PHE A 65 9.26 -12.75 -22.29
N PHE A 66 7.98 -13.11 -22.19
CA PHE A 66 6.92 -12.37 -22.87
C PHE A 66 6.37 -11.27 -21.95
N ILE A 67 6.15 -10.09 -22.51
CA ILE A 67 5.43 -9.03 -21.83
C ILE A 67 3.96 -9.14 -22.21
N LYS A 68 3.10 -9.41 -21.22
CA LYS A 68 1.65 -9.46 -21.39
C LYS A 68 1.02 -8.20 -20.78
N LYS A 69 -0.01 -7.69 -21.44
CA LYS A 69 -0.88 -6.65 -20.88
C LYS A 69 -1.88 -7.29 -19.94
N GLY A 70 -2.10 -6.67 -18.79
CA GLY A 70 -3.23 -7.01 -17.94
C GLY A 70 -3.51 -5.89 -16.95
N GLN A 71 -4.09 -6.25 -15.81
CA GLN A 71 -4.55 -5.28 -14.83
C GLN A 71 -4.15 -5.66 -13.42
N THR A 72 -3.75 -4.66 -12.65
CA THR A 72 -3.66 -4.78 -11.20
C THR A 72 -4.89 -4.12 -10.60
N ARG A 73 -5.47 -4.77 -9.61
CA ARG A 73 -6.67 -4.32 -8.93
C ARG A 73 -6.35 -3.93 -7.50
N ILE A 74 -7.03 -2.90 -7.00
CA ILE A 74 -7.00 -2.47 -5.61
C ILE A 74 -8.43 -2.39 -5.09
N LYS A 75 -8.67 -3.09 -3.98
CA LYS A 75 -9.94 -3.14 -3.28
C LYS A 75 -9.84 -2.41 -1.95
N ILE A 76 -10.72 -1.47 -1.68
CA ILE A 76 -10.88 -0.90 -0.34
C ILE A 76 -11.67 -1.92 0.50
N GLU A 77 -11.01 -2.57 1.47
CA GLU A 77 -11.66 -3.55 2.36
C GLU A 77 -12.46 -2.83 3.45
N ASP A 78 -11.87 -1.79 4.04
CA ASP A 78 -12.47 -1.00 5.11
C ASP A 78 -11.80 0.38 5.20
N VAL A 79 -12.55 1.40 5.61
CA VAL A 79 -12.04 2.77 5.75
C VAL A 79 -12.86 3.59 6.74
N GLN A 80 -12.16 4.31 7.61
CA GLN A 80 -12.77 5.32 8.46
C GLN A 80 -11.76 6.43 8.75
N PHE A 81 -12.19 7.68 8.64
CA PHE A 81 -11.40 8.82 9.10
C PHE A 81 -12.31 9.97 9.54
N PRO A 82 -11.88 10.76 10.54
CA PRO A 82 -12.68 11.85 11.10
C PRO A 82 -12.84 13.04 10.15
N ASN A 83 -11.80 13.36 9.38
CA ASN A 83 -11.71 14.58 8.58
C ASN A 83 -10.83 14.38 7.33
N LYS A 84 -10.81 15.42 6.48
CA LYS A 84 -10.11 15.40 5.19
C LYS A 84 -8.60 15.25 5.30
N GLN A 85 -8.00 15.85 6.32
CA GLN A 85 -6.55 15.79 6.52
C GLN A 85 -6.11 14.36 6.86
N ILE A 86 -6.78 13.73 7.82
CA ILE A 86 -6.46 12.34 8.19
C ILE A 86 -6.72 11.38 7.02
N GLY A 87 -7.79 11.58 6.25
CA GLY A 87 -8.02 10.76 5.05
C GLY A 87 -6.91 10.91 4.00
N LYS A 88 -6.39 12.12 3.78
CA LYS A 88 -5.24 12.33 2.88
C LYS A 88 -3.97 11.65 3.40
N LEU A 89 -3.71 11.73 4.70
CA LEU A 89 -2.57 11.06 5.34
C LEU A 89 -2.65 9.54 5.15
N LEU A 90 -3.81 8.93 5.40
CA LEU A 90 -4.03 7.50 5.21
C LEU A 90 -3.79 7.08 3.76
N ILE A 91 -4.34 7.82 2.80
CA ILE A 91 -4.16 7.55 1.35
C ILE A 91 -2.69 7.69 0.95
N GLY A 92 -2.03 8.75 1.43
CA GLY A 92 -0.61 8.99 1.19
C GLY A 92 0.26 7.85 1.68
N ILE A 93 0.05 7.43 2.93
CA ILE A 93 0.81 6.32 3.50
C ILE A 93 0.57 5.04 2.71
N VAL A 94 -0.67 4.68 2.35
CA VAL A 94 -0.93 3.50 1.51
C VAL A 94 -0.17 3.59 0.17
N ALA A 95 -0.25 4.72 -0.52
CA ALA A 95 0.44 4.92 -1.80
C ALA A 95 1.96 4.88 -1.65
N GLY A 96 2.51 5.52 -0.62
CA GLY A 96 3.94 5.57 -0.32
C GLY A 96 4.52 4.22 0.10
N VAL A 97 3.74 3.42 0.83
CA VAL A 97 4.12 2.04 1.18
C VAL A 97 4.26 1.20 -0.08
N LEU A 98 3.26 1.22 -0.97
CA LEU A 98 3.30 0.45 -2.22
C LEU A 98 4.43 0.92 -3.14
N GLU A 99 4.62 2.23 -3.30
CA GLU A 99 5.77 2.81 -4.00
C GLU A 99 7.09 2.25 -3.44
N ALA A 100 7.29 2.33 -2.12
CA ALA A 100 8.52 1.93 -1.47
C ALA A 100 8.87 0.46 -1.71
N THR A 101 7.86 -0.42 -1.76
CA THR A 101 8.11 -1.84 -2.04
C THR A 101 8.69 -2.11 -3.43
N THR A 102 8.38 -1.25 -4.41
CA THR A 102 8.94 -1.33 -5.78
C THR A 102 10.31 -0.70 -5.92
N LEU A 103 10.81 0.00 -4.90
CA LEU A 103 12.17 0.54 -4.88
C LEU A 103 13.21 -0.49 -4.43
N ASN A 104 12.76 -1.63 -3.90
CA ASN A 104 13.64 -2.76 -3.62
C ASN A 104 13.90 -3.53 -4.92
N ASP A 105 15.16 -3.61 -5.34
CA ASP A 105 15.56 -4.34 -6.54
C ASP A 105 15.13 -5.82 -6.50
N ALA A 106 15.08 -6.46 -5.31
CA ALA A 106 14.64 -7.85 -5.18
C ALA A 106 13.14 -8.07 -5.48
N SER A 107 12.33 -7.03 -5.27
CA SER A 107 10.90 -7.04 -5.62
C SER A 107 10.67 -6.98 -7.13
N CYS A 108 11.70 -6.69 -7.92
CA CYS A 108 11.59 -6.35 -9.32
C CYS A 108 12.41 -7.28 -10.21
N TRP A 109 11.83 -7.65 -11.34
CA TRP A 109 12.56 -8.30 -12.42
C TRP A 109 12.88 -7.27 -13.50
N LYS A 110 14.17 -7.11 -13.78
CA LYS A 110 14.66 -6.20 -14.82
C LYS A 110 14.71 -6.95 -16.15
N GLN A 111 13.94 -6.51 -17.14
CA GLN A 111 13.98 -6.98 -18.52
C GLN A 111 14.28 -5.80 -19.45
N GLN A 112 15.47 -5.80 -20.05
CA GLN A 112 15.95 -4.70 -20.90
C GLN A 112 15.84 -3.33 -20.17
N THR A 113 15.00 -2.43 -20.66
CA THR A 113 14.79 -1.07 -20.11
C THR A 113 13.64 -0.99 -19.12
N SER A 114 12.93 -2.10 -18.87
CA SER A 114 11.73 -2.13 -18.03
C SER A 114 11.98 -2.87 -16.73
N SER A 115 11.43 -2.34 -15.64
CA SER A 115 11.41 -2.99 -14.33
C SER A 115 9.99 -3.45 -14.04
N LEU A 116 9.81 -4.75 -13.84
CA LEU A 116 8.50 -5.35 -13.57
C LEU A 116 8.48 -5.80 -12.11
N CYS A 117 7.67 -5.15 -11.28
CA CYS A 117 7.76 -5.30 -9.83
C CYS A 117 6.54 -5.99 -9.20
N HIS A 118 6.79 -6.52 -8.01
CA HIS A 118 5.79 -7.06 -7.11
C HIS A 118 5.69 -6.22 -5.84
N VAL A 119 4.51 -6.23 -5.24
CA VAL A 119 4.20 -5.61 -3.95
C VAL A 119 3.43 -6.60 -3.08
N GLY A 120 3.19 -6.26 -1.81
CA GLY A 120 2.33 -7.08 -0.95
C GLY A 120 0.85 -6.93 -1.29
N ASP A 121 0.08 -8.02 -1.17
CA ASP A 121 -1.36 -8.08 -1.47
C ASP A 121 -2.24 -7.29 -0.49
N ILE A 122 -1.73 -6.92 0.68
CA ILE A 122 -2.50 -6.20 1.70
C ILE A 122 -1.70 -4.99 2.15
N VAL A 123 -2.37 -3.85 2.33
CA VAL A 123 -1.82 -2.71 3.08
C VAL A 123 -2.89 -2.21 4.04
N ARG A 124 -2.58 -2.21 5.34
CA ARG A 124 -3.47 -1.72 6.40
C ARG A 124 -2.78 -0.62 7.15
N VAL A 125 -3.35 0.57 7.12
CA VAL A 125 -2.87 1.71 7.90
C VAL A 125 -3.87 2.00 9.01
N ASN A 126 -3.42 2.02 10.25
CA ASN A 126 -4.20 2.37 11.42
C ASN A 126 -3.52 3.53 12.17
N MET A 127 -4.32 4.45 12.69
CA MET A 127 -3.90 5.60 13.47
C MET A 127 -4.78 5.76 14.71
N PRO A 128 -4.35 6.54 15.72
CA PRO A 128 -5.17 6.86 16.86
C PRO A 128 -6.55 7.41 16.48
N GLN A 129 -7.54 7.11 17.32
CA GLN A 129 -8.85 7.72 17.26
C GLN A 129 -8.72 9.24 17.48
N LYS A 130 -9.43 10.03 16.68
CA LYS A 130 -9.52 11.49 16.83
C LYS A 130 -10.99 11.89 16.75
N ASP A 131 -11.42 12.79 17.63
CA ASP A 131 -12.80 13.27 17.72
C ASP A 131 -13.83 12.12 17.79
N SER A 132 -13.52 11.11 18.61
CA SER A 132 -14.32 9.90 18.79
C SER A 132 -14.53 9.05 17.52
N LYS A 133 -13.78 9.27 16.43
CA LYS A 133 -13.83 8.45 15.22
C LYS A 133 -12.51 7.73 14.96
N LYS A 134 -12.60 6.46 14.57
CA LYS A 134 -11.43 5.66 14.18
C LYS A 134 -10.77 6.25 12.93
N SER A 135 -9.48 5.97 12.78
CA SER A 135 -8.64 6.48 11.69
C SER A 135 -7.88 5.31 11.06
N TYR A 136 -8.40 4.74 9.97
CA TYR A 136 -7.77 3.63 9.28
C TYR A 136 -8.17 3.56 7.81
N LEU A 137 -7.31 2.92 7.01
CA LEU A 137 -7.56 2.59 5.61
C LEU A 137 -6.91 1.23 5.32
N HIS A 138 -7.74 0.25 4.95
CA HIS A 138 -7.32 -1.11 4.65
C HIS A 138 -7.61 -1.40 3.18
N VAL A 139 -6.57 -1.76 2.45
CA VAL A 139 -6.67 -2.11 1.03
C VAL A 139 -6.10 -3.51 0.78
N ARG A 140 -6.65 -4.16 -0.24
CA ARG A 140 -6.15 -5.41 -0.80
C ARG A 140 -5.86 -5.23 -2.28
N LEU A 141 -4.71 -5.70 -2.74
CA LEU A 141 -4.37 -5.78 -4.14
C LEU A 141 -4.61 -7.19 -4.66
N SER A 142 -4.92 -7.28 -5.94
CA SER A 142 -5.00 -8.52 -6.69
C SER A 142 -4.44 -8.32 -8.10
N GLY A 143 -3.73 -9.32 -8.60
CA GLY A 143 -3.28 -9.34 -9.98
C GLY A 143 -4.33 -9.97 -10.90
N ASP A 144 -4.06 -9.92 -12.20
CA ASP A 144 -4.75 -10.70 -13.20
C ASP A 144 -4.60 -12.21 -12.87
N PRO A 145 -5.68 -13.02 -12.79
CA PRO A 145 -5.57 -14.45 -12.44
C PRO A 145 -4.69 -15.25 -13.40
N ASP A 146 -4.58 -14.81 -14.66
CA ASP A 146 -3.71 -15.43 -15.67
C ASP A 146 -2.28 -14.84 -15.67
N GLY A 147 -2.03 -13.85 -14.81
CA GLY A 147 -0.80 -13.07 -14.72
C GLY A 147 0.05 -13.46 -13.52
N PHE A 148 0.44 -14.73 -13.41
CA PHE A 148 1.52 -15.11 -12.52
C PHE A 148 2.84 -14.64 -13.12
N ALA A 149 3.41 -13.57 -12.58
CA ALA A 149 4.81 -13.30 -12.86
C ALA A 149 5.66 -14.28 -12.06
N GLU A 150 6.34 -15.15 -12.79
CA GLU A 150 7.21 -16.19 -12.24
C GLU A 150 8.50 -15.62 -11.60
N LYS A 151 8.77 -14.32 -11.80
CA LYS A 151 10.05 -13.67 -11.47
C LYS A 151 9.86 -12.38 -10.68
N GLY A 152 10.71 -12.18 -9.68
CA GLY A 152 10.59 -11.13 -8.68
C GLY A 152 10.08 -11.72 -7.38
N LEU A 153 10.84 -11.53 -6.29
CA LEU A 153 10.50 -12.09 -4.99
C LEU A 153 10.14 -10.94 -4.07
N TYR A 154 8.86 -10.55 -4.07
CA TYR A 154 8.41 -9.66 -3.02
C TYR A 154 8.55 -10.38 -1.67
N ARG A 155 9.40 -9.81 -0.81
CA ARG A 155 9.62 -10.27 0.56
C ARG A 155 9.43 -9.07 1.46
N CYS A 156 8.31 -9.07 2.19
CA CYS A 156 7.91 -7.93 3.01
C CYS A 156 9.05 -7.44 3.93
N CYS A 157 9.78 -8.36 4.58
CA CYS A 157 10.87 -7.99 5.47
C CYS A 157 12.06 -7.31 4.78
N GLU A 158 12.37 -7.67 3.54
CA GLU A 158 13.45 -7.04 2.78
C GLU A 158 13.08 -5.61 2.35
N THR A 159 11.77 -5.30 2.25
CA THR A 159 11.27 -3.97 1.90
C THR A 159 11.05 -3.04 3.10
N ARG A 160 11.21 -3.55 4.33
CA ARG A 160 10.76 -2.84 5.55
C ARG A 160 11.43 -1.48 5.72
N SER A 161 12.73 -1.36 5.54
CA SER A 161 13.47 -0.10 5.75
C SER A 161 13.02 1.00 4.77
N LEU A 162 12.70 0.63 3.52
CA LEU A 162 12.17 1.53 2.51
C LEU A 162 10.75 1.98 2.87
N VAL A 163 9.92 1.05 3.34
CA VAL A 163 8.58 1.36 3.84
C VAL A 163 8.63 2.30 5.04
N ASP A 164 9.49 2.01 6.02
CA ASP A 164 9.72 2.86 7.19
C ASP A 164 10.07 4.29 6.76
N THR A 165 11.01 4.43 5.81
CA THR A 165 11.40 5.73 5.24
C THR A 165 10.24 6.42 4.53
N ALA A 166 9.39 5.68 3.82
CA ALA A 166 8.22 6.25 3.15
C ALA A 166 7.17 6.76 4.15
N VAL A 167 6.97 6.07 5.28
CA VAL A 167 6.09 6.54 6.37
C VAL A 167 6.69 7.77 7.06
N ASP A 168 8.01 7.83 7.22
CA ASP A 168 8.71 8.98 7.84
C ASP A 168 8.51 10.30 7.09
N LYS A 169 8.22 10.25 5.78
CA LYS A 169 7.87 11.46 4.99
C LYS A 169 6.62 12.18 5.52
N TYR A 170 5.76 11.49 6.25
CA TYR A 170 4.53 12.05 6.84
C TYR A 170 4.70 12.49 8.30
N LYS A 171 5.92 12.41 8.86
CA LYS A 171 6.21 12.70 10.27
C LYS A 171 5.68 14.05 10.73
N ASP A 172 5.95 15.11 9.98
CA ASP A 172 5.62 16.48 10.40
C ASP A 172 4.10 16.69 10.42
N GLU A 173 3.40 16.20 9.40
CA GLU A 173 1.95 16.31 9.32
C GLU A 173 1.26 15.42 10.36
N LEU A 174 1.77 14.21 10.62
CA LEU A 174 1.28 13.35 11.71
C LEU A 174 1.54 13.97 13.09
N THR A 175 2.69 14.61 13.29
CA THR A 175 3.03 15.34 14.52
C THR A 175 2.07 16.50 14.74
N SER A 176 1.72 17.24 13.68
CA SER A 176 0.72 18.31 13.75
C SER A 176 -0.67 17.81 14.16
N VAL A 177 -1.07 16.61 13.72
CA VAL A 177 -2.42 16.07 14.00
C VAL A 177 -2.51 15.39 15.38
N TYR A 178 -1.48 14.65 15.77
CA TYR A 178 -1.49 13.76 16.94
C TYR A 178 -0.51 14.15 18.05
N PHE A 179 0.18 15.30 17.95
CA PHE A 179 1.14 15.82 18.93
C PHE A 179 2.33 14.89 19.20
N GLY A 180 2.78 14.18 18.16
CA GLY A 180 3.94 13.31 18.20
C GLY A 180 4.06 12.48 16.94
N PHE A 181 5.14 11.73 16.81
CA PHE A 181 5.27 10.74 15.74
C PHE A 181 6.03 9.52 16.22
N ARG A 182 5.39 8.36 16.03
CA ARG A 182 5.98 7.04 16.10
C ARG A 182 5.29 6.19 15.05
N ARG A 183 6.05 5.42 14.30
CA ARG A 183 5.50 4.45 13.35
C ARG A 183 5.83 3.02 13.79
N GLU A 184 5.04 2.09 13.30
CA GLU A 184 5.30 0.67 13.42
C GLU A 184 4.90 -0.01 12.11
N VAL A 185 5.88 -0.61 11.43
CA VAL A 185 5.67 -1.39 10.21
C VAL A 185 5.75 -2.87 10.54
N ARG A 186 4.74 -3.64 10.15
CA ARG A 186 4.65 -5.10 10.36
C ARG A 186 4.37 -5.82 9.05
N CYS A 187 4.86 -7.05 8.95
CA CYS A 187 4.50 -7.95 7.87
C CYS A 187 3.38 -8.89 8.35
N ILE A 188 2.39 -9.14 7.51
CA ILE A 188 1.30 -10.08 7.79
C ILE A 188 1.73 -11.42 7.20
N ILE A 189 2.64 -12.10 7.91
CA ILE A 189 3.07 -13.46 7.63
C ILE A 189 2.36 -14.36 8.63
N ASN A 190 1.58 -15.34 8.15
CA ASN A 190 0.89 -16.34 8.99
C ASN A 190 0.19 -15.74 10.23
N GLY A 191 -0.49 -14.62 10.04
CA GLY A 191 -1.21 -13.92 11.09
C GLY A 191 -0.50 -12.65 11.58
N TRP A 192 0.77 -12.70 12.03
CA TRP A 192 1.31 -11.63 12.88
C TRP A 192 2.84 -11.47 12.99
N GLU A 193 3.69 -12.07 12.13
CA GLU A 193 5.14 -11.95 12.33
C GLU A 193 5.69 -10.53 12.09
N SER A 194 6.31 -9.96 13.11
CA SER A 194 7.21 -8.82 12.91
C SER A 194 8.53 -9.32 12.34
N CYS A 195 9.04 -8.68 11.30
CA CYS A 195 10.42 -8.90 10.89
C CYS A 195 11.35 -8.65 12.08
N GLN A 196 12.18 -9.63 12.42
CA GLN A 196 13.23 -9.41 13.40
C GLN A 196 14.16 -8.32 12.86
N GLY A 197 14.35 -7.27 13.65
CA GLY A 197 15.16 -6.10 13.30
C GLY A 197 16.64 -6.38 13.52
#